data_AF-A0A2N2AMG0-F1
#
_entry.id   AF-A0A2N2AMG0-F1
#
_cell.length_a   1.000
_cell.length_b   1.000
_cell.length_c   1.000
_cell.angle_alpha   90.00
_cell.angle_beta   90.00
_cell.angle_gamma   90.00
#
_symmetry.space_group_name_H-M   'P 1'
#
loop_
_entity.id
_entity.type
_entity.pdbx_description
1 polymer ?
#
loop_
_entity_poly.entity_id
_entity_poly.type
_entity_poly.pdbx_seq_one_letter_code
_entity_poly.pdbx_strand_id
1 'polypeptide(L)'
;MAIQTLYHYTVGLKLRSIFAEGHLRLAPRKPRYPERGVVWLSANPTYELSALKVGMTPDGVMTVLTLEQMRVACQGLYRFVVAPAALDLPLYPWEILKTRARIKDKVRATMLRTAGECGANFAEWFGVMAPLPVDNLPLEIMEGGVWRAISPAEALGQAAIDDGTRILQATMSQMPAGRRVPEGGFVPGAIW
;
A
#
# COMPACT_ATOMS: atom_id res chain seq x y z
N MET A 1 17.10 5.92 20.24
CA MET A 1 15.98 6.18 19.31
C MET A 1 14.84 5.28 19.75
N ALA A 2 13.63 5.83 19.95
CA ALA A 2 12.48 5.01 20.29
C ALA A 2 12.22 4.00 19.15
N ILE A 3 11.90 2.76 19.50
CA ILE A 3 11.55 1.73 18.53
C ILE A 3 10.20 2.12 17.93
N GLN A 4 10.21 2.65 16.71
CA GLN A 4 8.99 3.06 16.01
C GLN A 4 8.36 1.82 15.38
N THR A 5 7.13 1.49 15.76
CA THR A 5 6.34 0.47 15.05
C THR A 5 6.03 0.96 13.64
N LEU A 6 6.18 0.07 12.66
CA LEU A 6 5.84 0.33 11.26
C LEU A 6 4.67 -0.56 10.81
N TYR A 7 4.01 -0.14 9.74
CA TYR A 7 2.81 -0.80 9.25
C TYR A 7 2.93 -1.05 7.75
N HIS A 8 2.58 -2.26 7.32
CA HIS A 8 2.28 -2.54 5.92
C HIS A 8 0.77 -2.57 5.72
N TYR A 9 0.22 -1.52 5.10
CA TYR A 9 -1.20 -1.43 4.79
C TYR A 9 -1.57 -2.30 3.59
N THR A 10 -2.65 -3.07 3.72
CA THR A 10 -3.16 -3.96 2.67
C THR A 10 -4.69 -4.06 2.74
N VAL A 11 -5.29 -4.84 1.84
CA VAL A 11 -6.73 -5.03 1.73
C VAL A 11 -7.10 -6.51 1.69
N GLY A 12 -8.34 -6.84 2.03
CA GLY A 12 -8.84 -8.22 2.11
C GLY A 12 -8.57 -9.03 0.85
N LEU A 13 -8.79 -8.42 -0.33
CA LEU A 13 -8.53 -9.01 -1.64
C LEU A 13 -7.07 -9.50 -1.86
N LYS A 14 -6.10 -9.06 -1.05
CA LYS A 14 -4.70 -9.49 -1.14
C LYS A 14 -4.31 -10.55 -0.12
N LEU A 15 -5.08 -10.72 0.96
CA LEU A 15 -4.69 -11.59 2.09
C LEU A 15 -4.43 -13.03 1.65
N ARG A 16 -5.32 -13.61 0.83
CA ARG A 16 -5.14 -14.98 0.33
C ARG A 16 -3.80 -15.16 -0.39
N SER A 17 -3.42 -14.21 -1.26
CA SER A 17 -2.14 -14.28 -1.97
C SER A 17 -0.94 -14.08 -1.05
N ILE A 18 -1.04 -13.14 -0.09
CA ILE A 18 0.05 -12.88 0.87
C ILE A 18 0.31 -14.11 1.72
N PHE A 19 -0.75 -14.73 2.28
CA PHE A 19 -0.62 -15.92 3.10
C PHE A 19 -0.21 -17.16 2.30
N ALA A 20 -0.71 -17.33 1.08
CA ALA A 20 -0.29 -18.44 0.22
C ALA A 20 1.21 -18.40 -0.14
N GLU A 21 1.81 -17.21 -0.12
CA GLU A 21 3.21 -17.01 -0.46
C GLU A 21 4.12 -16.88 0.76
N GLY A 22 3.55 -16.70 1.95
CA GLY A 22 4.28 -16.54 3.20
C GLY A 22 5.05 -15.22 3.32
N HIS A 23 4.86 -14.25 2.42
CA HIS A 23 5.59 -12.98 2.46
C HIS A 23 4.84 -11.81 1.80
N LEU A 24 5.20 -10.59 2.21
CA LEU A 24 4.87 -9.36 1.51
C LEU A 24 5.75 -9.19 0.28
N ARG A 25 5.12 -8.94 -0.86
CA ARG A 25 5.80 -8.78 -2.15
C ARG A 25 6.40 -7.39 -2.30
N LEU A 26 7.49 -7.34 -3.08
CA LEU A 26 8.07 -6.10 -3.57
C LEU A 26 7.14 -5.42 -4.59
N ALA A 27 6.97 -4.11 -4.45
CA ALA A 27 6.32 -3.24 -5.43
C ALA A 27 7.35 -2.30 -6.10
N PRO A 28 7.34 -2.15 -7.43
CA PRO A 28 6.54 -2.95 -8.38
C PRO A 28 7.08 -4.39 -8.48
N ARG A 29 6.20 -5.35 -8.81
CA ARG A 29 6.56 -6.78 -8.94
C ARG A 29 7.62 -7.06 -10.01
N LYS A 30 7.66 -6.24 -11.05
CA LYS A 30 8.63 -6.29 -12.15
C LYS A 30 9.18 -4.87 -12.39
N PRO A 31 10.12 -4.39 -11.56
CA PRO A 31 10.66 -3.05 -11.72
C PRO A 31 11.40 -2.93 -13.05
N ARG A 32 11.30 -1.76 -13.70
CA ARG A 32 12.05 -1.50 -14.92
C ARG A 32 13.51 -1.25 -14.55
N TYR A 33 14.43 -2.00 -15.12
CA TYR A 33 15.87 -1.76 -14.89
C TYR A 33 16.21 -0.26 -15.08
N PRO A 34 16.99 0.36 -14.18
CA PRO A 34 17.66 -0.24 -13.03
C PRO A 34 16.89 -0.18 -11.70
N GLU A 35 15.60 0.18 -11.71
CA GLU A 35 14.77 0.25 -10.50
C GLU A 35 14.73 -1.11 -9.78
N ARG A 36 14.53 -1.06 -8.47
CA ARG A 36 14.37 -2.24 -7.61
C ARG A 36 13.05 -2.12 -6.86
N GLY A 37 12.36 -3.24 -6.70
CA GLY A 37 11.12 -3.28 -5.94
C GLY A 37 11.38 -3.11 -4.44
N VAL A 38 10.33 -2.70 -3.74
CA VAL A 38 10.36 -2.37 -2.30
C VAL A 38 9.12 -2.94 -1.64
N VAL A 39 9.26 -3.56 -0.47
CA VAL A 39 8.16 -3.76 0.48
C VAL A 39 8.06 -2.46 1.25
N TRP A 40 6.98 -1.74 1.03
CA TRP A 40 6.77 -0.44 1.66
C TRP A 40 6.21 -0.61 3.06
N LEU A 41 6.62 0.29 3.96
CA LEU A 41 6.20 0.35 5.36
C LEU A 41 5.98 1.82 5.75
N SER A 42 4.99 2.10 6.59
CA SER A 42 4.69 3.46 7.04
C SER A 42 4.73 3.52 8.56
N ALA A 43 5.22 4.64 9.10
CA ALA A 43 5.17 4.96 10.51
C ALA A 43 3.83 5.58 10.95
N ASN A 44 2.93 5.89 10.01
CA ASN A 44 1.62 6.43 10.31
C ASN A 44 0.78 5.39 11.05
N PRO A 45 0.30 5.63 12.29
CA PRO A 45 -0.49 4.65 13.03
C PRO A 45 -1.98 4.64 12.66
N THR A 46 -2.46 5.64 11.91
CA THR A 46 -3.87 5.76 11.54
C THR A 46 -4.12 5.05 10.21
N TYR A 47 -3.58 5.59 9.12
CA TYR A 47 -3.60 4.99 7.79
C TYR A 47 -2.66 5.79 6.87
N GLU A 48 -1.93 5.12 6.00
CA GLU A 48 -1.10 5.79 5.00
C GLU A 48 -1.95 6.26 3.82
N LEU A 49 -2.23 7.57 3.72
CA LEU A 49 -3.13 8.12 2.70
C LEU A 49 -2.61 7.93 1.26
N SER A 50 -1.29 7.77 1.07
CA SER A 50 -0.75 7.42 -0.24
C SER A 50 -1.02 5.96 -0.66
N ALA A 51 -1.51 5.12 0.26
CA ALA A 51 -1.92 3.75 -0.01
C ALA A 51 -3.39 3.63 -0.46
N LEU A 52 -4.13 4.75 -0.52
CA LEU A 52 -5.49 4.76 -1.07
C LEU A 52 -5.51 4.25 -2.51
N LYS A 53 -6.52 3.45 -2.84
CA LYS A 53 -6.70 2.86 -4.16
C LYS A 53 -7.64 3.71 -5.01
N VAL A 54 -7.48 3.61 -6.31
CA VAL A 54 -8.37 4.25 -7.27
C VAL A 54 -9.45 3.25 -7.67
N GLY A 55 -10.69 3.70 -7.76
CA GLY A 55 -11.81 2.94 -8.28
C GLY A 55 -12.46 3.64 -9.46
N MET A 56 -13.37 2.93 -10.12
CA MET A 56 -14.18 3.46 -11.21
C MET A 56 -15.62 3.59 -10.74
N THR A 57 -16.20 4.77 -10.89
CA THR A 57 -17.63 5.02 -10.62
C THR A 57 -18.51 4.46 -11.76
N PRO A 58 -19.83 4.29 -11.55
CA PRO A 58 -20.72 3.71 -12.57
C PRO A 58 -20.76 4.46 -13.92
N ASP A 59 -20.47 5.76 -13.91
CA ASP A 59 -20.34 6.63 -15.09
C ASP A 59 -18.96 6.56 -15.77
N GLY A 60 -18.08 5.67 -15.30
CA GLY A 60 -16.76 5.41 -15.89
C GLY A 60 -15.66 6.37 -15.44
N VAL A 61 -15.94 7.25 -14.47
CA VAL A 61 -14.95 8.19 -13.94
C VAL A 61 -14.03 7.47 -12.94
N MET A 62 -12.72 7.72 -13.05
CA MET A 62 -11.74 7.20 -12.09
C MET A 62 -11.60 8.17 -10.93
N THR A 63 -11.71 7.68 -9.70
CA THR A 63 -11.58 8.51 -8.48
C THR A 63 -10.79 7.78 -7.40
N VAL A 64 -10.11 8.54 -6.54
CA VAL A 64 -9.47 7.99 -5.34
C VAL A 64 -10.58 7.58 -4.37
N LEU A 65 -10.56 6.33 -3.94
CA LEU A 65 -11.54 5.80 -3.00
C LEU A 65 -11.28 6.35 -1.60
N THR A 66 -12.35 6.68 -0.89
CA THR A 66 -12.28 6.90 0.56
C THR A 66 -11.95 5.58 1.27
N LEU A 67 -11.50 5.67 2.53
CA LEU A 67 -11.25 4.47 3.34
C LEU A 67 -12.49 3.57 3.44
N GLU A 68 -13.67 4.15 3.58
CA GLU A 68 -14.91 3.39 3.67
C GLU A 68 -15.25 2.70 2.35
N GLN A 69 -15.08 3.40 1.22
CA GLN A 69 -15.26 2.79 -0.09
C GLN A 69 -14.25 1.66 -0.34
N MET A 70 -12.99 1.84 0.05
CA MET A 70 -11.97 0.79 -0.02
C MET A 70 -12.32 -0.39 0.90
N ARG A 71 -12.78 -0.13 2.12
CA ARG A 71 -13.16 -1.18 3.07
C ARG A 71 -14.26 -2.06 2.48
N VAL A 72 -15.30 -1.45 1.91
CA VAL A 72 -16.38 -2.20 1.27
C VAL A 72 -15.87 -2.94 0.03
N ALA A 73 -15.28 -2.22 -0.91
CA ALA A 73 -14.99 -2.79 -2.23
C ALA A 73 -13.72 -3.66 -2.28
N CYS A 74 -12.86 -3.58 -1.26
CA CYS A 74 -11.64 -4.40 -1.16
C CYS A 74 -11.70 -5.43 -0.03
N GLN A 75 -12.90 -5.73 0.49
CA GLN A 75 -13.15 -6.76 1.51
C GLN A 75 -12.41 -6.51 2.84
N GLY A 76 -12.36 -5.25 3.26
CA GLY A 76 -11.72 -4.81 4.49
C GLY A 76 -10.37 -4.14 4.28
N LEU A 77 -9.96 -3.39 5.30
CA LEU A 77 -8.65 -2.76 5.39
C LEU A 77 -7.86 -3.47 6.48
N TYR A 78 -6.64 -3.87 6.14
CA TYR A 78 -5.78 -4.64 7.02
C TYR A 78 -4.40 -4.00 7.09
N ARG A 79 -3.66 -4.32 8.14
CA ARG A 79 -2.23 -4.01 8.20
C ARG A 79 -1.45 -5.10 8.91
N PHE A 80 -0.22 -5.31 8.45
CA PHE A 80 0.77 -6.06 9.21
C PHE A 80 1.55 -5.09 10.08
N VAL A 81 1.68 -5.42 11.36
CA VAL A 81 2.47 -4.67 12.34
C VAL A 81 3.90 -5.17 12.29
N VAL A 82 4.85 -4.25 12.07
CA VAL A 82 6.26 -4.55 11.88
C VAL A 82 7.06 -3.84 12.96
N ALA A 83 7.70 -4.63 13.83
CA ALA A 83 8.66 -4.11 14.80
C ALA A 83 10.06 -4.08 14.15
N PRO A 84 10.67 -2.90 13.90
CA PRO A 84 11.97 -2.85 13.22
C PRO A 84 13.08 -3.63 13.93
N ALA A 85 13.03 -3.71 15.26
CA ALA A 85 14.00 -4.45 16.05
C ALA A 85 13.92 -5.98 15.84
N ALA A 86 12.80 -6.49 15.33
CA ALA A 86 12.60 -7.90 15.01
C ALA A 86 12.90 -8.23 13.54
N LEU A 87 13.25 -7.23 12.71
CA LEU A 87 13.59 -7.45 11.31
C LEU A 87 15.06 -7.85 11.18
N ASP A 88 15.31 -9.03 10.62
CA ASP A 88 16.65 -9.44 10.14
C ASP A 88 16.94 -8.91 8.71
N LEU A 89 16.24 -7.85 8.30
CA LEU A 89 16.34 -7.27 6.97
C LEU A 89 16.69 -5.79 7.05
N PRO A 90 17.52 -5.27 6.14
CA PRO A 90 17.82 -3.84 6.10
C PRO A 90 16.56 -3.01 5.82
N LEU A 91 16.23 -2.15 6.79
CA LEU A 91 15.16 -1.19 6.72
C LEU A 91 15.72 0.19 6.35
N TYR A 92 15.14 0.86 5.36
CA TYR A 92 15.58 2.18 4.93
C TYR A 92 14.46 3.22 5.05
N PRO A 93 14.71 4.39 5.66
CA PRO A 93 13.81 5.52 5.52
C PRO A 93 13.82 6.02 4.07
N TRP A 94 12.73 6.68 3.66
CA TRP A 94 12.54 7.22 2.30
C TRP A 94 13.76 7.95 1.74
N GLU A 95 14.40 8.79 2.55
CA GLU A 95 15.55 9.60 2.15
C GLU A 95 16.71 8.77 1.59
N ILE A 96 16.93 7.58 2.16
CA ILE A 96 17.97 6.64 1.70
C ILE A 96 17.39 5.70 0.63
N LEU A 97 16.17 5.23 0.86
CA LEU A 97 15.48 4.24 0.05
C LEU A 97 15.32 4.68 -1.40
N LYS A 98 14.93 5.94 -1.65
CA LYS A 98 14.71 6.47 -3.01
C LYS A 98 15.93 6.32 -3.92
N THR A 99 17.13 6.41 -3.35
CA THR A 99 18.40 6.22 -4.05
C THR A 99 18.78 4.74 -4.14
N ARG A 100 18.65 3.97 -3.05
CA ARG A 100 19.00 2.53 -3.05
C ARG A 100 18.11 1.70 -3.98
N ALA A 101 16.82 2.01 -4.03
CA ALA A 101 15.84 1.41 -4.93
C ALA A 101 15.94 1.93 -6.37
N ARG A 102 16.85 2.89 -6.63
CA ARG A 102 17.09 3.48 -7.95
C ARG A 102 15.82 4.02 -8.60
N ILE A 103 14.93 4.60 -7.78
CA ILE A 103 13.67 5.18 -8.24
C ILE A 103 13.98 6.40 -9.10
N LYS A 104 13.51 6.41 -10.34
CA LYS A 104 13.78 7.50 -11.29
C LYS A 104 13.18 8.82 -10.82
N ASP A 105 13.85 9.92 -11.11
CA ASP A 105 13.47 11.29 -10.69
C ASP A 105 12.02 11.64 -11.02
N LYS A 106 11.58 11.32 -12.23
CA LYS A 106 10.18 11.55 -12.65
C LYS A 106 9.19 10.76 -11.80
N VAL A 107 9.53 9.53 -11.41
CA VAL A 107 8.71 8.69 -10.54
C VAL A 107 8.72 9.26 -9.12
N ARG A 108 9.89 9.65 -8.60
CA ARG A 108 10.03 10.31 -7.28
C ARG A 108 9.20 11.58 -7.18
N ALA A 109 9.32 12.48 -8.16
CA ALA A 109 8.56 13.73 -8.21
C ALA A 109 7.05 13.46 -8.24
N THR A 110 6.63 12.42 -8.94
CA THR A 110 5.22 12.04 -9.02
C THR A 110 4.72 11.48 -7.68
N MET A 111 5.48 10.58 -7.05
CA MET A 111 5.17 10.04 -5.72
C MET A 111 5.02 11.16 -4.68
N LEU A 112 5.95 12.12 -4.65
CA LEU A 112 5.93 13.22 -3.70
C LEU A 112 4.77 14.19 -3.95
N ARG A 113 4.47 14.51 -5.21
CA ARG A 113 3.31 15.33 -5.55
C ARG A 113 2.02 14.65 -5.12
N THR A 114 1.83 13.38 -5.47
CA THR A 114 0.65 12.59 -5.08
C THR A 114 0.50 12.52 -3.57
N ALA A 115 1.60 12.29 -2.83
CA ALA A 115 1.56 12.30 -1.37
C ALA A 115 1.11 13.67 -0.83
N GLY A 116 1.63 14.77 -1.38
CA GLY A 116 1.20 16.11 -1.03
C GLY A 116 -0.28 16.36 -1.31
N GLU A 117 -0.78 15.91 -2.47
CA GLU A 117 -2.19 16.04 -2.87
C GLU A 117 -3.15 15.28 -1.94
N CYS A 118 -2.75 14.13 -1.40
CA CYS A 118 -3.55 13.36 -0.45
C CYS A 118 -3.21 13.62 1.03
N GLY A 119 -2.30 14.55 1.33
CA GLY A 119 -1.88 14.87 2.70
C GLY A 119 -1.03 13.80 3.38
N ALA A 120 -0.45 12.86 2.63
CA ALA A 120 0.48 11.86 3.15
C ALA A 120 1.84 12.47 3.50
N ASN A 121 2.47 11.97 4.56
CA ASN A 121 3.78 12.42 5.02
C ASN A 121 4.87 11.43 4.57
N PHE A 122 5.63 11.78 3.54
CA PHE A 122 6.70 10.90 3.03
C PHE A 122 7.85 10.67 4.02
N ALA A 123 7.97 11.48 5.08
CA ALA A 123 8.94 11.23 6.15
C ALA A 123 8.57 10.01 7.00
N GLU A 124 7.31 9.57 6.93
CA GLU A 124 6.83 8.34 7.57
C GLU A 124 7.06 7.10 6.72
N TRP A 125 7.58 7.23 5.49
CA TRP A 125 7.79 6.09 4.60
C TRP A 125 9.14 5.40 4.83
N PHE A 126 9.06 4.08 4.90
CA PHE A 126 10.18 3.17 4.99
C PHE A 126 10.03 2.06 3.95
N GLY A 127 11.13 1.34 3.73
CA GLY A 127 11.10 0.22 2.80
C GLY A 127 12.16 -0.82 3.08
N VAL A 128 11.79 -2.06 2.78
CA VAL A 128 12.67 -3.23 2.75
C VAL A 128 12.82 -3.67 1.30
N MET A 129 14.04 -3.96 0.87
CA MET A 129 14.35 -4.30 -0.54
C MET A 129 14.41 -5.80 -0.82
N ALA A 130 13.77 -6.58 0.06
CA ALA A 130 13.61 -8.03 -0.01
C ALA A 130 12.18 -8.40 0.40
N PRO A 131 11.65 -9.55 -0.05
CA PRO A 131 10.40 -10.09 0.48
C PRO A 131 10.40 -10.13 2.01
N LEU A 132 9.31 -9.68 2.64
CA LEU A 132 9.18 -9.67 4.10
C LEU A 132 8.28 -10.82 4.57
N PRO A 133 8.79 -11.84 5.27
CA PRO A 133 7.98 -12.95 5.77
C PRO A 133 6.85 -12.49 6.69
N VAL A 134 5.67 -13.11 6.60
CA VAL A 134 4.48 -12.69 7.37
C VAL A 134 4.14 -13.58 8.57
N ASP A 135 4.76 -14.76 8.70
CA ASP A 135 4.36 -15.79 9.68
C ASP A 135 4.35 -15.27 11.13
N ASN A 136 5.23 -14.32 11.46
CA ASN A 136 5.38 -13.75 12.80
C ASN A 136 4.93 -12.28 12.89
N LEU A 137 4.28 -11.75 11.86
CA LEU A 137 3.79 -10.38 11.87
C LEU A 137 2.35 -10.35 12.39
N PRO A 138 2.05 -9.59 13.46
CA PRO A 138 0.67 -9.38 13.88
C PRO A 138 -0.15 -8.78 12.74
N LEU A 139 -1.33 -9.33 12.52
CA LEU A 139 -2.31 -8.80 11.57
C LEU A 139 -3.40 -8.04 12.33
N GLU A 140 -3.75 -6.88 11.80
CA GLU A 140 -4.86 -6.07 12.30
C GLU A 140 -5.85 -5.74 11.19
N ILE A 141 -7.12 -5.60 11.55
CA ILE A 141 -8.21 -5.13 10.70
C ILE A 141 -8.73 -3.78 11.21
N MET A 142 -9.13 -2.90 10.29
CA MET A 142 -9.80 -1.65 10.65
C MET A 142 -11.31 -1.88 10.81
N GLU A 143 -11.83 -1.64 12.02
CA GLU A 143 -13.26 -1.72 12.35
C GLU A 143 -13.66 -0.45 13.11
N GLY A 144 -14.71 0.26 12.69
CA GLY A 144 -15.16 1.48 13.38
C GLY A 144 -14.10 2.60 13.49
N GLY A 145 -13.11 2.62 12.60
CA GLY A 145 -12.00 3.57 12.63
C GLY A 145 -10.88 3.22 13.61
N VAL A 146 -10.92 2.03 14.23
CA VAL A 146 -9.87 1.53 15.11
C VAL A 146 -9.26 0.23 14.58
N TRP A 147 -7.97 0.04 14.84
CA TRP A 147 -7.25 -1.19 14.51
C TRP A 147 -7.47 -2.24 15.59
N ARG A 148 -7.93 -3.42 15.19
CA ARG A 148 -8.13 -4.59 16.06
C ARG A 148 -7.26 -5.74 15.58
N ALA A 149 -6.61 -6.42 16.51
CA ALA A 149 -5.91 -7.67 16.22
C ALA A 149 -6.88 -8.73 15.67
N ILE A 150 -6.44 -9.43 14.63
CA ILE A 150 -7.21 -10.48 13.97
C ILE A 150 -6.32 -11.66 13.62
N SER A 151 -6.82 -12.88 13.77
CA SER A 151 -6.08 -14.08 13.34
C SER A 151 -6.08 -14.22 11.82
N PRO A 152 -5.04 -14.81 11.20
CA PRO A 152 -5.05 -15.12 9.77
C PRO A 152 -6.27 -15.94 9.32
N ALA A 153 -6.72 -16.90 10.14
CA ALA A 153 -7.87 -17.73 9.86
C ALA A 153 -9.18 -16.92 9.82
N GLU A 154 -9.39 -16.04 10.80
CA GLU A 154 -10.54 -15.14 10.84
C GLU A 154 -10.54 -14.17 9.65
N ALA A 155 -9.39 -13.56 9.34
CA ALA A 155 -9.26 -12.61 8.23
C ALA A 155 -9.56 -13.25 6.86
N LEU A 156 -9.10 -14.49 6.63
CA LEU A 156 -9.38 -15.25 5.42
C LEU A 156 -10.85 -15.70 5.31
N GLY A 157 -11.53 -15.90 6.44
CA GLY A 157 -12.96 -16.18 6.48
C GLY A 157 -13.81 -14.97 6.12
N GLN A 158 -13.40 -13.77 6.54
CA GLN A 158 -14.09 -12.51 6.23
C GLN A 158 -13.86 -12.03 4.79
N ALA A 159 -12.67 -12.27 4.22
CA ALA A 159 -12.33 -11.90 2.84
C ALA A 159 -12.92 -12.85 1.77
N ALA A 160 -13.87 -13.71 2.12
CA ALA A 160 -14.37 -14.77 1.22
C ALA A 160 -15.50 -14.33 0.27
N ILE A 161 -15.92 -13.06 0.27
CA ILE A 161 -17.02 -12.58 -0.57
C ILE A 161 -16.47 -11.76 -1.75
N ASP A 162 -16.10 -12.45 -2.83
CA ASP A 162 -15.91 -11.84 -4.15
C ASP A 162 -17.29 -11.71 -4.81
N ASP A 163 -17.89 -10.52 -4.77
CA ASP A 163 -19.18 -10.23 -5.39
C ASP A 163 -19.07 -9.84 -6.87
N GLY A 164 -17.88 -9.97 -7.47
CA GLY A 164 -17.65 -9.64 -8.87
C GLY A 164 -17.61 -8.12 -9.15
N THR A 165 -17.62 -7.26 -8.13
CA THR A 165 -17.37 -5.83 -8.30
C THR A 165 -15.90 -5.62 -8.66
N ARG A 166 -15.61 -5.63 -9.97
CA ARG A 166 -14.27 -5.39 -10.53
C ARG A 166 -13.83 -3.96 -10.26
N ILE A 167 -13.34 -3.68 -9.06
CA ILE A 167 -12.45 -2.53 -8.88
C ILE A 167 -11.15 -2.88 -9.58
N LEU A 168 -10.85 -2.14 -10.65
CA LEU A 168 -9.50 -2.11 -11.21
C LEU A 168 -8.58 -1.55 -10.13
N GLN A 169 -7.94 -2.45 -9.39
CA GLN A 169 -6.92 -2.12 -8.40
C GLN A 169 -5.69 -1.59 -9.15
N ALA A 170 -5.72 -0.31 -9.50
CA ALA A 170 -4.55 0.43 -9.89
C ALA A 170 -4.10 1.23 -8.67
N THR A 171 -2.90 0.93 -8.18
CA THR A 171 -2.18 1.91 -7.37
C THR A 171 -1.84 3.07 -8.30
N MET A 172 -1.85 4.32 -7.81
CA MET A 172 -1.82 5.49 -8.68
C MET A 172 -0.67 5.47 -9.72
N SER A 173 0.43 4.74 -9.53
CA SER A 173 1.57 4.68 -10.49
C SER A 173 1.34 3.81 -11.74
N GLN A 174 0.31 2.98 -11.78
CA GLN A 174 0.14 1.94 -12.82
C GLN A 174 -0.66 2.40 -14.04
N MET A 175 -0.95 3.70 -14.18
CA MET A 175 -1.84 4.20 -15.23
C MET A 175 -1.07 4.66 -16.48
N PRO A 176 -1.52 4.29 -17.70
CA PRO A 176 -0.93 4.77 -18.93
C PRO A 176 -1.14 6.28 -19.06
N ALA A 177 -0.09 7.00 -19.44
CA ALA A 177 -0.19 8.41 -19.76
C ALA A 177 -1.12 8.61 -20.96
N GLY A 178 -2.28 9.25 -20.77
CA GLY A 178 -3.08 9.75 -21.91
C GLY A 178 -4.59 9.61 -21.87
N ARG A 179 -5.25 9.05 -20.84
CA ARG A 179 -6.71 9.22 -20.71
C ARG A 179 -7.02 10.45 -19.87
N ARG A 180 -7.64 11.44 -20.52
CA ARG A 180 -8.05 12.72 -19.92
C ARG A 180 -9.04 12.48 -18.79
N VAL A 181 -8.75 13.06 -17.64
CA VAL A 181 -9.74 13.41 -16.61
C VAL A 181 -10.30 14.78 -17.02
N PRO A 182 -11.62 15.04 -16.90
CA PRO A 182 -12.15 16.39 -17.04
C PRO A 182 -11.44 17.34 -16.06
N GLU A 183 -11.31 18.61 -16.41
CA GLU A 183 -10.44 19.58 -15.74
C GLU A 183 -10.56 19.57 -14.20
N GLY A 184 -9.43 19.29 -13.53
CA GLY A 184 -9.34 19.33 -12.07
C GLY A 184 -8.52 18.18 -11.47
N GLY A 185 -7.21 18.17 -11.75
CA GLY A 185 -6.23 17.46 -10.91
C GLY A 185 -6.20 15.93 -11.04
N PHE A 186 -5.32 15.40 -11.89
CA PHE A 186 -4.96 14.00 -11.83
C PHE A 186 -3.56 13.75 -12.36
N VAL A 187 -2.67 13.24 -11.51
CA VAL A 187 -1.37 12.71 -11.95
C VAL A 187 -1.03 11.38 -11.26
N PRO A 188 -0.62 10.33 -12.00
CA PRO A 188 -0.58 8.97 -11.45
C PRO A 188 0.78 8.59 -10.83
N GLY A 189 0.86 8.29 -9.51
CA GLY A 189 2.06 7.75 -8.84
C GLY A 189 1.88 7.21 -7.41
N ALA A 190 1.74 5.89 -7.18
CA ALA A 190 2.03 5.27 -5.87
C ALA A 190 2.42 3.77 -6.00
N ILE A 191 3.47 3.21 -5.36
CA ILE A 191 3.94 2.95 -3.97
C ILE A 191 3.49 1.59 -3.40
N TRP A 192 2.20 1.32 -3.15
CA TRP A 192 1.78 0.12 -2.40
C TRP A 192 1.09 -0.96 -3.22
#